data_AF-A0AAE7DQK1-F1
#
_entry.id   AF-A0AAE7DQK1-F1
#
_cell.length_a   1.000
_cell.length_b   1.000
_cell.length_c   1.000
_cell.angle_alpha   90.00
_cell.angle_beta   90.00
_cell.angle_gamma   90.00
#
_symmetry.space_group_name_H-M   'P 1'
#
loop_
_entity.id
_entity.type
_entity.pdbx_description
1 polymer ?
#
loop_
_entity_poly.entity_id
_entity_poly.type
_entity_poly.pdbx_seq_one_letter_code
_entity_poly.pdbx_strand_id
1 'polypeptide(L)'
;MSRYLTELDDELCWFPSPSHALEEPNGLLAIGGDLSPARLLAAYHSGIFPWNEPHQPLLWWSPDPRGVIVPDELHIGRSLQKYLRRTPFDITIDYAFDEVIAACAAPRRSASGTWISAPMIDAYRQLHRLGHAHSVEIWQDGQLQAGLYGLSLGRLFCGESMFSRIDNGAKLAMVALCRHFARHGGALIDCQMQNDFLATLGVQEWPRSRFLTTLASLIKQPLQDGCWQQRRISL
;
A
#
# COMPACT_ATOMS: atom_id res chain seq x y z
N MET A 1 9.55 17.16 -26.33
CA MET A 1 9.51 18.19 -25.26
C MET A 1 10.37 17.67 -24.13
N SER A 2 11.38 18.43 -23.69
CA SER A 2 12.16 18.07 -22.50
C SER A 2 11.22 18.13 -21.29
N ARG A 3 11.07 17.03 -20.54
CA ARG A 3 10.37 17.02 -19.26
C ARG A 3 11.40 17.32 -18.16
N TYR A 4 11.12 18.31 -17.33
CA TYR A 4 11.95 18.69 -16.19
C TYR A 4 11.39 18.05 -14.93
N LEU A 5 12.27 17.56 -14.05
CA LEU A 5 11.86 17.04 -12.75
C LEU A 5 11.63 18.21 -11.79
N THR A 6 10.47 18.25 -11.14
CA THR A 6 10.15 19.34 -10.20
C THR A 6 10.83 19.07 -8.86
N GLU A 7 11.60 20.03 -8.36
CA GLU A 7 12.09 20.04 -6.98
C GLU A 7 11.02 20.67 -6.08
N LEU A 8 10.62 19.95 -5.04
CA LEU A 8 9.62 20.42 -4.08
C LEU A 8 10.30 21.26 -3.00
N ASP A 9 9.67 22.38 -2.64
CA ASP A 9 10.03 23.15 -1.46
C ASP A 9 9.59 22.45 -0.17
N ASP A 10 10.13 22.87 0.99
CA ASP A 10 9.85 22.28 2.30
C ASP A 10 8.61 22.90 3.00
N GLU A 11 8.08 24.02 2.51
CA GLU A 11 7.06 24.80 3.22
C GLU A 11 5.62 24.46 2.79
N LEU A 12 5.42 24.18 1.50
CA LEU A 12 4.12 23.96 0.89
C LEU A 12 3.92 22.47 0.58
N CYS A 13 2.83 21.90 1.08
CA CYS A 13 2.42 20.52 0.79
C CYS A 13 1.66 20.44 -0.55
N TRP A 14 2.32 20.78 -1.66
CA TRP A 14 1.77 20.69 -3.01
C TRP A 14 2.56 19.72 -3.89
N PHE A 15 1.93 19.24 -4.97
CA PHE A 15 2.58 18.39 -5.97
C PHE A 15 2.24 18.86 -7.39
N PRO A 16 3.16 18.73 -8.36
CA PRO A 16 2.82 18.92 -9.77
C PRO A 16 1.80 17.87 -10.24
N SER A 17 1.04 18.19 -11.28
CA SER A 17 0.08 17.26 -11.87
C SER A 17 0.76 15.93 -12.25
N PRO A 18 0.21 14.77 -11.89
CA PRO A 18 0.74 13.46 -12.30
C PRO A 18 0.90 13.31 -13.83
N SER A 19 0.16 14.08 -14.64
CA SER A 19 0.32 14.09 -16.10
C SER A 19 1.71 14.55 -16.57
N HIS A 20 2.48 15.22 -15.71
CA HIS A 20 3.84 15.67 -16.01
C HIS A 20 4.92 14.64 -15.65
N ALA A 21 4.56 13.52 -15.02
CA ALA A 21 5.55 12.50 -14.65
C ALA A 21 6.28 11.95 -15.89
N LEU A 22 7.54 11.56 -15.72
CA LEU A 22 8.37 11.01 -16.79
C LEU A 22 7.80 9.68 -17.29
N GLU A 23 8.04 9.40 -18.58
CA GLU A 23 7.82 8.06 -19.16
C GLU A 23 8.95 7.12 -18.79
N GLU A 24 10.18 7.64 -18.71
CA GLU A 24 11.36 6.90 -18.26
C GLU A 24 12.22 7.77 -17.33
N PRO A 25 12.47 7.33 -16.08
CA PRO A 25 11.88 6.17 -15.43
C PRO A 25 10.36 6.36 -15.18
N ASN A 26 9.57 5.32 -15.45
CA ASN A 26 8.10 5.39 -15.47
C ASN A 26 7.53 5.97 -14.18
N GLY A 27 6.87 7.12 -14.31
CA GLY A 27 6.11 7.74 -13.23
C GLY A 27 6.91 8.67 -12.34
N LEU A 28 8.22 8.83 -12.53
CA LEU A 28 8.99 9.78 -11.72
C LEU A 28 8.47 11.21 -11.94
N LEU A 29 8.05 11.88 -10.87
CA LEU A 29 7.31 13.13 -10.94
C LEU A 29 8.02 14.30 -10.26
N ALA A 30 8.58 14.08 -9.07
CA ALA A 30 9.23 15.13 -8.30
C ALA A 30 10.34 14.58 -7.39
N ILE A 31 11.18 15.48 -6.90
CA ILE A 31 12.31 15.24 -5.99
C ILE A 31 12.23 16.20 -4.80
N GLY A 32 12.70 15.77 -3.63
CA GLY A 32 12.84 16.61 -2.44
C GLY A 32 11.57 16.71 -1.59
N GLY A 33 11.49 17.77 -0.79
CA GLY A 33 10.52 17.92 0.28
C GLY A 33 10.81 17.01 1.48
N ASP A 34 9.74 16.64 2.20
CA ASP A 34 9.81 15.87 3.44
C ASP A 34 8.85 14.66 3.46
N LEU A 35 8.88 13.89 4.55
CA LEU A 35 7.93 12.81 4.81
C LEU A 35 6.91 13.20 5.89
N SER A 36 6.57 14.48 5.99
CA SER A 36 5.56 14.93 6.94
C SER A 36 4.19 14.31 6.61
N PRO A 37 3.34 14.04 7.62
CA PRO A 37 2.01 13.49 7.38
C PRO A 37 1.18 14.33 6.40
N ALA A 38 1.27 15.65 6.50
CA ALA A 38 0.54 16.57 5.61
C ALA A 38 0.95 16.38 4.15
N ARG A 39 2.26 16.30 3.86
CA ARG A 39 2.77 16.09 2.50
C ARG A 39 2.45 14.71 1.97
N LEU A 40 2.63 13.66 2.78
CA LEU A 40 2.27 12.30 2.38
C LEU A 40 0.79 12.20 2.03
N LEU A 41 -0.10 12.72 2.87
CA LEU A 41 -1.52 12.75 2.58
C LEU A 41 -1.80 13.54 1.29
N ALA A 42 -1.19 14.71 1.08
CA ALA A 42 -1.33 15.47 -0.17
C ALA A 42 -0.89 14.67 -1.40
N ALA A 43 0.21 13.92 -1.31
CA ALA A 43 0.69 13.03 -2.36
C ALA A 43 -0.34 11.94 -2.68
N TYR A 44 -0.78 11.20 -1.66
CA TYR A 44 -1.72 10.09 -1.79
C TYR A 44 -3.09 10.52 -2.33
N HIS A 45 -3.61 11.67 -1.89
CA HIS A 45 -4.84 12.26 -2.43
C HIS A 45 -4.71 12.65 -3.91
N SER A 46 -3.48 12.83 -4.40
CA SER A 46 -3.15 13.16 -5.79
C SER A 46 -2.67 11.94 -6.59
N GLY A 47 -2.72 10.73 -6.01
CA GLY A 47 -2.26 9.49 -6.66
C GLY A 47 -0.74 9.38 -6.75
N ILE A 48 -0.02 10.02 -5.85
CA ILE A 48 1.45 10.07 -5.81
C ILE A 48 1.93 9.33 -4.56
N PHE A 49 3.04 8.62 -4.66
CA PHE A 49 3.67 7.93 -3.52
C PHE A 49 5.19 8.17 -3.48
N PRO A 50 5.80 8.19 -2.29
CA PRO A 50 7.25 8.27 -2.16
C PRO A 50 7.88 6.90 -2.41
N TRP A 51 8.99 6.87 -3.14
CA TRP A 51 9.79 5.66 -3.28
C TRP A 51 11.22 6.02 -3.66
N ASN A 52 12.19 5.69 -2.82
CA ASN A 52 13.59 5.96 -3.09
C ASN A 52 14.48 4.94 -2.38
N GLU A 53 15.63 4.66 -2.97
CA GLU A 53 16.66 3.90 -2.28
C GLU A 53 17.24 4.72 -1.12
N PRO A 54 17.77 4.10 -0.04
CA PRO A 54 18.26 4.84 1.13
C PRO A 54 19.34 5.90 0.86
N HIS A 55 20.06 5.78 -0.25
CA HIS A 55 21.12 6.71 -0.67
C HIS A 55 20.64 7.77 -1.67
N GLN A 56 19.39 7.66 -2.12
CA GLN A 56 18.77 8.60 -3.04
C GLN A 56 18.03 9.69 -2.27
N PRO A 57 17.89 10.89 -2.85
CA PRO A 57 16.97 11.90 -2.34
C PRO A 57 15.54 11.35 -2.35
N LEU A 58 14.62 12.01 -1.64
CA LEU A 58 13.21 11.64 -1.68
C LEU A 58 12.68 11.82 -3.11
N LEU A 59 12.07 10.77 -3.65
CA LEU A 59 11.51 10.76 -4.99
C LEU A 59 10.02 10.41 -4.92
N TRP A 60 9.24 11.05 -5.79
CA TRP A 60 7.78 10.94 -5.81
C TRP A 60 7.30 10.44 -7.17
N TRP A 61 6.37 9.50 -7.14
CA TRP A 61 6.02 8.70 -8.31
C TRP A 61 4.52 8.65 -8.57
N SER A 62 4.14 8.62 -9.85
CA SER A 62 2.81 8.28 -10.33
C SER A 62 2.89 7.60 -11.70
N PRO A 63 3.12 6.26 -11.73
CA PRO A 63 3.34 5.49 -12.96
C PRO A 63 2.11 5.41 -13.85
N ASP A 64 2.36 5.11 -15.12
CA ASP A 64 1.36 4.80 -16.13
C ASP A 64 1.83 3.56 -16.94
N PRO A 65 1.15 2.41 -16.88
CA PRO A 65 -0.09 2.15 -16.14
C PRO A 65 0.11 2.06 -14.61
N ARG A 66 -1.02 2.06 -13.88
CA ARG A 66 -1.12 1.88 -12.43
C ARG A 66 -1.65 0.49 -12.10
N GLY A 67 -0.95 -0.25 -11.23
CA GLY A 67 -1.40 -1.55 -10.74
C GLY A 67 -2.49 -1.42 -9.68
N VAL A 68 -3.62 -2.10 -9.87
CA VAL A 68 -4.75 -2.08 -8.93
C VAL A 68 -5.38 -3.45 -8.75
N ILE A 69 -6.04 -3.67 -7.60
CA ILE A 69 -6.90 -4.83 -7.36
C ILE A 69 -8.29 -4.33 -6.96
N VAL A 70 -9.33 -4.83 -7.62
CA VAL A 70 -10.71 -4.68 -7.14
C VAL A 70 -10.94 -5.77 -6.08
N PRO A 71 -11.25 -5.44 -4.82
CA PRO A 71 -11.32 -6.42 -3.73
C PRO A 71 -12.19 -7.65 -4.01
N ASP A 72 -13.36 -7.45 -4.65
CA ASP A 72 -14.29 -8.53 -4.98
C ASP A 72 -13.86 -9.38 -6.19
N GLU A 73 -12.87 -8.92 -6.97
CA GLU A 73 -12.34 -9.62 -8.14
C GLU A 73 -11.00 -10.32 -7.84
N LEU A 74 -10.55 -10.33 -6.58
CA LEU A 74 -9.30 -10.95 -6.17
C LEU A 74 -9.23 -12.43 -6.63
N HIS A 75 -8.20 -12.75 -7.40
CA HIS A 75 -8.00 -14.13 -7.86
C HIS A 75 -7.45 -15.01 -6.74
N ILE A 76 -8.27 -15.97 -6.28
CA ILE A 76 -7.85 -16.98 -5.31
C ILE A 76 -7.77 -18.34 -6.00
N GLY A 77 -6.57 -18.72 -6.42
CA GLY A 77 -6.31 -20.01 -7.07
C GLY A 77 -6.64 -21.23 -6.17
N ARG A 78 -6.85 -22.39 -6.79
CA ARG A 78 -7.31 -23.62 -6.10
C ARG A 78 -6.41 -24.06 -4.95
N SER A 79 -5.09 -23.94 -5.10
CA SER A 79 -4.12 -24.29 -4.05
C SER A 79 -4.25 -23.37 -2.84
N LEU A 80 -4.37 -22.06 -3.06
CA LEU A 80 -4.59 -21.08 -2.01
C LEU A 80 -5.95 -21.32 -1.32
N GLN A 81 -7.03 -21.56 -2.06
CA GLN A 81 -8.32 -21.92 -1.45
C GLN A 81 -8.23 -23.16 -0.55
N LYS A 82 -7.49 -24.19 -0.98
CA LYS A 82 -7.26 -25.40 -0.17
C LYS A 82 -6.45 -25.08 1.09
N TYR A 83 -5.44 -24.22 0.99
CA TYR A 83 -4.61 -23.77 2.10
C TYR A 83 -5.45 -23.00 3.13
N LEU A 84 -6.23 -22.00 2.69
CA LEU A 84 -7.11 -21.20 3.55
C LEU A 84 -8.14 -22.03 4.32
N ARG A 85 -8.62 -23.16 3.75
CA ARG A 85 -9.58 -24.05 4.43
C ARG A 85 -8.96 -24.98 5.46
N ARG A 86 -7.67 -25.30 5.34
CA ARG A 86 -7.01 -26.36 6.13
C ARG A 86 -6.18 -25.82 7.28
N THR A 87 -5.75 -24.57 7.18
CA THR A 87 -4.84 -23.99 8.14
C THR A 87 -5.59 -22.92 8.93
N PRO A 88 -5.72 -23.08 10.26
CA PRO A 88 -6.27 -22.01 11.10
C PRO A 88 -5.26 -20.86 11.17
N PHE A 89 -5.77 -19.64 11.05
CA PHE A 89 -4.99 -18.42 11.23
C PHE A 89 -5.77 -17.47 12.12
N ASP A 90 -5.05 -16.83 13.02
CA ASP A 90 -5.56 -15.65 13.70
C ASP A 90 -5.24 -14.44 12.83
N ILE A 91 -6.27 -13.66 12.52
CA ILE A 91 -6.15 -12.47 11.66
C ILE A 91 -6.62 -11.27 12.46
N THR A 92 -5.80 -10.23 12.49
CA THR A 92 -6.13 -8.97 13.16
C THR A 92 -5.99 -7.77 12.23
N ILE A 93 -6.65 -6.69 12.63
CA ILE A 93 -6.54 -5.36 12.04
C ILE A 93 -5.94 -4.44 13.10
N ASP A 94 -4.90 -3.69 12.76
CA ASP A 94 -4.28 -2.65 13.59
C ASP A 94 -3.81 -3.12 14.98
N TYR A 95 -3.43 -4.39 15.15
CA TYR A 95 -2.88 -4.87 16.44
C TYR A 95 -1.39 -4.59 16.59
N ALA A 96 -0.63 -4.62 15.49
CA ALA A 96 0.83 -4.60 15.55
C ALA A 96 1.46 -3.87 14.35
N PHE A 97 0.97 -2.68 14.02
CA PHE A 97 1.47 -1.87 12.91
C PHE A 97 3.00 -1.71 12.95
N ASP A 98 3.55 -1.42 14.13
CA ASP A 98 4.99 -1.25 14.35
C ASP A 98 5.80 -2.51 14.02
N GLU A 99 5.27 -3.69 14.33
CA GLU A 99 5.93 -4.97 14.00
C GLU A 99 5.81 -5.28 12.51
N VAL A 100 4.66 -4.99 11.90
CA VAL A 100 4.42 -5.20 10.46
C VAL A 100 5.36 -4.36 9.62
N ILE A 101 5.45 -3.04 9.88
CA ILE A 101 6.33 -2.17 9.09
C ILE A 101 7.80 -2.52 9.30
N ALA A 102 8.21 -2.87 10.53
CA ALA A 102 9.56 -3.33 10.81
C ALA A 102 9.89 -4.64 10.07
N ALA A 103 8.93 -5.59 10.02
CA ALA A 103 9.10 -6.83 9.29
C ALA A 103 9.12 -6.64 7.76
N CYS A 104 8.40 -5.65 7.24
CA CYS A 104 8.49 -5.25 5.83
C CYS A 104 9.84 -4.62 5.49
N ALA A 105 10.42 -3.85 6.41
CA ALA A 105 11.70 -3.17 6.23
C ALA A 105 12.91 -4.11 6.35
N ALA A 106 12.74 -5.24 7.04
CA ALA A 106 13.80 -6.21 7.28
C ALA A 106 14.39 -6.78 5.97
N PRO A 107 15.71 -7.11 5.94
CA PRO A 107 16.35 -7.69 4.78
C PRO A 107 15.62 -8.95 4.27
N ARG A 108 15.51 -9.07 2.95
CA ARG A 108 14.92 -10.24 2.30
C ARG A 108 16.02 -11.24 1.99
N ARG A 109 15.68 -12.53 1.88
CA ARG A 109 16.68 -13.57 1.51
C ARG A 109 17.44 -13.25 0.22
N SER A 110 16.84 -12.48 -0.69
CA SER A 110 17.40 -12.08 -1.98
C SER A 110 18.03 -10.69 -2.01
N ALA A 111 17.97 -9.90 -0.93
CA ALA A 111 18.45 -8.52 -0.91
C ALA A 111 18.92 -8.09 0.48
N SER A 112 20.05 -7.38 0.55
CA SER A 112 20.64 -6.89 1.80
C SER A 112 19.82 -5.81 2.52
N GLY A 113 18.79 -5.26 1.89
CA GLY A 113 17.90 -4.24 2.46
C GLY A 113 16.65 -4.02 1.62
N THR A 114 15.82 -3.08 2.06
CA THR A 114 14.61 -2.61 1.35
C THR A 114 14.65 -1.08 1.23
N TRP A 115 13.79 -0.52 0.38
CA TRP A 115 13.59 0.93 0.26
C TRP A 115 12.98 1.57 1.53
N ILE A 116 12.48 0.76 2.47
CA ILE A 116 11.81 1.23 3.69
C ILE A 116 12.87 1.62 4.72
N SER A 117 13.31 2.88 4.63
CA SER A 117 14.30 3.48 5.54
C SER A 117 13.70 3.86 6.90
N ALA A 118 14.55 4.19 7.88
CA ALA A 118 14.08 4.65 9.20
C ALA A 118 13.16 5.89 9.12
N PRO A 119 13.47 6.94 8.31
CA PRO A 119 12.52 8.04 8.09
C PRO A 119 11.16 7.60 7.54
N MET A 120 11.15 6.62 6.63
CA MET A 120 9.91 6.05 6.10
C MET A 120 9.11 5.34 7.20
N ILE A 121 9.77 4.53 8.03
CA ILE A 121 9.12 3.87 9.16
C ILE A 121 8.47 4.89 10.09
N ASP A 122 9.21 5.93 10.49
CA ASP A 122 8.72 6.93 11.43
C ASP A 122 7.53 7.73 10.87
N ALA A 123 7.58 8.07 9.58
CA ALA A 123 6.50 8.78 8.90
C ALA A 123 5.20 7.97 8.86
N TYR A 124 5.28 6.68 8.51
CA TYR A 124 4.09 5.82 8.44
C TYR A 124 3.56 5.43 9.82
N ARG A 125 4.43 5.33 10.84
CA ARG A 125 4.01 5.22 12.25
C ARG A 125 3.24 6.45 12.71
N GLN A 126 3.66 7.63 12.26
CA GLN A 126 2.93 8.86 12.55
C GLN A 126 1.57 8.86 11.85
N LEU A 127 1.50 8.46 10.58
CA LEU A 127 0.23 8.29 9.86
C LEU A 127 -0.70 7.26 10.52
N HIS A 128 -0.15 6.17 11.05
CA HIS A 128 -0.94 5.19 11.80
C HIS A 128 -1.53 5.79 13.09
N ARG A 129 -0.71 6.50 13.87
CA ARG A 129 -1.16 7.22 15.08
C ARG A 129 -2.23 8.28 14.78
N LEU A 130 -2.22 8.86 13.58
CA LEU A 130 -3.22 9.81 13.10
C LEU A 130 -4.47 9.12 12.51
N GLY A 131 -4.49 7.79 12.42
CA GLY A 131 -5.62 7.00 11.91
C GLY A 131 -5.72 6.94 10.39
N HIS A 132 -4.62 7.16 9.66
CA HIS A 132 -4.57 7.12 8.20
C HIS A 132 -3.92 5.86 7.64
N ALA A 133 -2.92 5.31 8.35
CA ALA A 133 -2.24 4.09 7.95
C ALA A 133 -2.71 2.91 8.81
N HIS A 134 -2.92 1.76 8.17
CA HIS A 134 -3.50 0.58 8.78
C HIS A 134 -2.75 -0.68 8.39
N SER A 135 -2.81 -1.69 9.25
CA SER A 135 -2.18 -2.98 9.04
C SER A 135 -3.15 -4.16 9.17
N VAL A 136 -2.81 -5.22 8.46
CA VAL A 136 -3.43 -6.55 8.59
C VAL A 136 -2.35 -7.50 9.04
N GLU A 137 -2.60 -8.23 10.12
CA GLU A 137 -1.64 -9.17 10.69
C GLU A 137 -2.16 -10.61 10.63
N ILE A 138 -1.25 -11.52 10.29
CA ILE A 138 -1.47 -12.96 10.29
C ILE A 138 -0.61 -13.58 11.38
N TRP A 139 -1.27 -14.24 12.33
CA TRP A 139 -0.63 -14.92 13.44
C TRP A 139 -0.78 -16.43 13.32
N GLN A 140 0.27 -17.13 13.77
CA GLN A 140 0.26 -18.58 13.96
C GLN A 140 1.03 -18.88 15.23
N ASP A 141 0.45 -19.69 16.13
CA ASP A 141 1.04 -20.06 17.42
C ASP A 141 1.49 -18.85 18.26
N GLY A 142 0.68 -17.77 18.23
CA GLY A 142 0.94 -16.52 18.94
C GLY A 142 2.09 -15.68 18.37
N GLN A 143 2.61 -16.02 17.19
CA GLN A 143 3.71 -15.30 16.53
C GLN A 143 3.22 -14.62 15.26
N LEU A 144 3.72 -13.40 15.00
CA LEU A 144 3.44 -12.65 13.78
C LEU A 144 4.18 -13.30 12.60
N GLN A 145 3.43 -13.92 11.68
CA GLN A 145 4.00 -14.69 10.57
C GLN A 145 3.94 -13.97 9.23
N ALA A 146 2.93 -13.14 9.01
CA ALA A 146 2.81 -12.35 7.79
C ALA A 146 1.95 -11.12 8.06
N GLY A 147 2.00 -10.17 7.14
CA GLY A 147 1.15 -8.99 7.23
C GLY A 147 1.43 -8.02 6.11
N LEU A 148 0.60 -7.00 6.05
CA LEU A 148 0.74 -5.88 5.14
C LEU A 148 0.32 -4.59 5.84
N TYR A 149 0.77 -3.46 5.32
CA TYR A 149 0.31 -2.15 5.75
C TYR A 149 0.04 -1.24 4.55
N GLY A 150 -0.75 -0.20 4.77
CA GLY A 150 -1.07 0.78 3.75
C GLY A 150 -1.89 1.95 4.29
N LEU A 151 -2.27 2.86 3.40
CA LEU A 151 -3.11 4.01 3.75
C LEU A 151 -4.56 3.79 3.30
N SER A 152 -5.51 4.18 4.15
CA SER A 152 -6.92 4.23 3.78
C SER A 152 -7.33 5.66 3.40
N LEU A 153 -7.92 5.80 2.21
CA LEU A 153 -8.40 7.05 1.63
C LEU A 153 -9.85 6.87 1.17
N GLY A 154 -10.80 7.06 2.09
CA GLY A 154 -12.20 6.72 1.84
C GLY A 154 -12.31 5.26 1.40
N ARG A 155 -12.98 5.01 0.28
CA ARG A 155 -13.17 3.65 -0.27
C ARG A 155 -11.98 3.09 -1.07
N LEU A 156 -10.82 3.74 -1.04
CA LEU A 156 -9.58 3.26 -1.65
C LEU A 156 -8.52 2.97 -0.59
N PHE A 157 -7.72 1.91 -0.79
CA PHE A 157 -6.59 1.57 0.07
C PHE A 157 -5.30 1.52 -0.76
N CYS A 158 -4.29 2.31 -0.39
CA CYS A 158 -2.96 2.27 -1.00
C CYS A 158 -2.11 1.27 -0.23
N GLY A 159 -1.85 0.09 -0.81
CA GLY A 159 -1.03 -0.94 -0.18
C GLY A 159 0.45 -0.61 -0.35
N GLU A 160 1.21 -0.52 0.74
CA GLU A 160 2.60 -0.06 0.71
C GLU A 160 3.58 -1.21 0.61
N SER A 161 3.46 -2.14 1.55
CA SER A 161 4.33 -3.31 1.58
C SER A 161 3.69 -4.45 2.35
N MET A 162 4.31 -5.61 2.20
CA MET A 162 3.92 -6.83 2.87
C MET A 162 5.15 -7.70 3.13
N PHE A 163 5.06 -8.57 4.13
CA PHE A 163 6.07 -9.56 4.46
C PHE A 163 5.42 -10.92 4.73
N SER A 164 6.24 -11.97 4.66
CA SER A 164 5.82 -13.34 4.95
C SER A 164 7.00 -14.15 5.47
N ARG A 165 6.79 -14.86 6.58
CA ARG A 165 7.71 -15.84 7.18
C ARG A 165 7.26 -17.28 6.92
N ILE A 166 6.02 -17.44 6.47
CA ILE A 166 5.41 -18.73 6.11
C ILE A 166 4.98 -18.75 4.64
N ASP A 167 4.77 -19.93 4.09
CA ASP A 167 4.22 -20.10 2.74
C ASP A 167 2.81 -19.50 2.63
N ASN A 168 2.53 -18.81 1.52
CA ASN A 168 1.26 -18.12 1.26
C ASN A 168 0.87 -17.01 2.25
N GLY A 169 1.68 -16.68 3.26
CA GLY A 169 1.31 -15.69 4.28
C GLY A 169 0.99 -14.31 3.70
N ALA A 170 1.81 -13.79 2.78
CA ALA A 170 1.52 -12.54 2.07
C ALA A 170 0.22 -12.60 1.24
N LYS A 171 -0.06 -13.74 0.59
CA LYS A 171 -1.31 -13.94 -0.16
C LYS A 171 -2.51 -13.96 0.77
N LEU A 172 -2.37 -14.62 1.93
CA LEU A 172 -3.38 -14.67 2.97
C LEU A 172 -3.67 -13.26 3.53
N ALA A 173 -2.63 -12.46 3.79
CA ALA A 173 -2.80 -11.06 4.22
C ALA A 173 -3.56 -10.23 3.17
N MET A 174 -3.25 -10.40 1.87
CA MET A 174 -4.00 -9.72 0.80
C MET A 174 -5.46 -10.20 0.70
N VAL A 175 -5.71 -11.51 0.85
CA VAL A 175 -7.08 -12.05 0.90
C VAL A 175 -7.86 -11.48 2.09
N ALA A 176 -7.23 -11.43 3.27
CA ALA A 176 -7.81 -10.85 4.47
C ALA A 176 -8.16 -9.37 4.28
N LEU A 177 -7.22 -8.58 3.76
CA LEU A 177 -7.45 -7.18 3.41
C LEU A 177 -8.63 -7.04 2.46
N CYS A 178 -8.60 -7.71 1.29
CA CYS A 178 -9.63 -7.54 0.28
C CYS A 178 -11.02 -7.90 0.81
N ARG A 179 -11.17 -9.03 1.51
CA ARG A 179 -12.46 -9.44 2.06
C ARG A 179 -12.95 -8.51 3.15
N HIS A 180 -12.08 -8.10 4.08
CA HIS A 180 -12.42 -7.17 5.15
C HIS A 180 -12.80 -5.80 4.59
N PHE A 181 -12.00 -5.28 3.67
CA PHE A 181 -12.19 -3.98 3.06
C PHE A 181 -13.49 -3.93 2.25
N ALA A 182 -13.74 -4.94 1.39
CA ALA A 182 -14.98 -5.06 0.62
C ALA A 182 -16.23 -5.08 1.52
N ARG A 183 -16.20 -5.82 2.64
CA ARG A 183 -17.31 -5.89 3.61
C ARG A 183 -17.65 -4.52 4.21
N HIS A 184 -16.66 -3.63 4.34
CA HIS A 184 -16.86 -2.26 4.84
C HIS A 184 -17.05 -1.24 3.70
N GLY A 185 -17.32 -1.71 2.49
CA GLY A 185 -17.59 -0.89 1.31
C GLY A 185 -16.35 -0.49 0.52
N GLY A 186 -15.15 -0.91 0.90
CA GLY A 186 -13.93 -0.64 0.13
C GLY A 186 -14.03 -1.14 -1.32
N ALA A 187 -13.51 -0.35 -2.27
CA ALA A 187 -13.76 -0.53 -3.70
C ALA A 187 -12.50 -0.74 -4.54
N LEU A 188 -11.34 -0.27 -4.09
CA LEU A 188 -10.10 -0.39 -4.85
C LEU A 188 -8.87 -0.49 -3.92
N ILE A 189 -7.96 -1.39 -4.26
CA ILE A 189 -6.61 -1.43 -3.70
C ILE A 189 -5.64 -0.88 -4.76
N ASP A 190 -4.92 0.19 -4.45
CA ASP A 190 -3.78 0.65 -5.23
C ASP A 190 -2.55 -0.18 -4.85
N CYS A 191 -1.94 -0.82 -5.84
CA CYS A 191 -0.72 -1.61 -5.70
C CYS A 191 0.48 -0.93 -6.38
N GLN A 192 0.33 0.33 -6.79
CA GLN A 192 1.30 1.16 -7.49
C GLN A 192 1.78 0.56 -8.82
N MET A 193 2.62 -0.47 -8.75
CA MET A 193 3.21 -1.17 -9.88
C MET A 193 2.83 -2.64 -9.88
N GLN A 194 2.62 -3.19 -11.07
CA GLN A 194 2.46 -4.63 -11.25
C GLN A 194 3.76 -5.37 -10.87
N ASN A 195 3.63 -6.60 -10.35
CA ASN A 195 4.72 -7.57 -10.30
C ASN A 195 4.18 -9.00 -10.38
N ASP A 196 5.06 -9.98 -10.62
CA ASP A 196 4.70 -11.39 -10.75
C ASP A 196 3.89 -11.94 -9.57
N PHE A 197 4.20 -11.51 -8.35
CA PHE A 197 3.45 -11.93 -7.16
C PHE A 197 2.00 -11.45 -7.22
N LEU A 198 1.78 -10.16 -7.50
CA LEU A 198 0.45 -9.56 -7.63
C LEU A 198 -0.32 -10.09 -8.84
N ALA A 199 0.39 -10.46 -9.91
CA ALA A 199 -0.19 -11.15 -11.07
C ALA A 199 -0.93 -12.42 -10.66
N THR A 200 -0.36 -13.19 -9.72
CA THR A 200 -1.02 -14.40 -9.19
C THR A 200 -2.28 -14.15 -8.38
N LEU A 201 -2.56 -12.89 -8.04
CA LEU A 201 -3.73 -12.42 -7.27
C LEU A 201 -4.72 -11.63 -8.15
N GLY A 202 -4.47 -11.51 -9.45
CA GLY A 202 -5.38 -10.84 -10.38
C GLY A 202 -5.27 -9.32 -10.40
N VAL A 203 -4.07 -8.77 -10.12
CA VAL A 203 -3.81 -7.34 -10.34
C VAL A 203 -4.10 -6.94 -11.78
N GLN A 204 -4.71 -5.78 -11.94
CA GLN A 204 -5.01 -5.16 -13.22
C GLN A 204 -4.10 -3.95 -13.41
N GLU A 205 -3.71 -3.69 -14.66
CA GLU A 205 -3.02 -2.46 -15.02
C GLU A 205 -4.03 -1.48 -15.63
N TRP A 206 -4.27 -0.37 -14.95
CA TRP A 206 -5.16 0.69 -15.44
C TRP A 206 -4.33 1.85 -16.00
N PRO A 207 -4.78 2.52 -17.07
CA PRO A 207 -4.22 3.81 -17.43
C PRO A 207 -4.26 4.76 -16.22
N ARG A 208 -3.19 5.52 -15.99
CA ARG A 208 -3.10 6.46 -14.87
C ARG A 208 -4.29 7.42 -14.82
N SER A 209 -4.77 7.87 -15.98
CA SER A 209 -5.95 8.74 -16.08
C SER A 209 -7.22 8.11 -15.52
N ARG A 210 -7.44 6.81 -15.77
CA ARG A 210 -8.55 6.04 -15.18
C ARG A 210 -8.38 5.95 -13.67
N PHE A 211 -7.18 5.60 -13.19
CA PHE A 211 -6.89 5.51 -11.76
C PHE A 211 -7.16 6.84 -11.04
N LEU A 212 -6.62 7.96 -11.54
CA LEU A 212 -6.81 9.28 -10.91
C LEU A 212 -8.28 9.73 -10.89
N THR A 213 -9.02 9.43 -11.96
CA THR A 213 -10.47 9.69 -12.01
C THR A 213 -11.22 8.88 -10.96
N THR A 214 -10.89 7.59 -10.81
CA THR A 214 -11.49 6.73 -9.80
C THR A 214 -11.09 7.15 -8.38
N LEU A 215 -9.81 7.45 -8.14
CA LEU A 215 -9.28 7.96 -6.88
C LEU A 215 -10.08 9.20 -6.43
N ALA A 216 -10.17 10.23 -7.27
CA ALA A 216 -10.87 11.48 -6.94
C ALA A 216 -12.34 11.28 -6.54
N SER A 217 -12.97 10.20 -7.00
CA SER A 217 -14.33 9.80 -6.61
C SER A 217 -14.36 9.00 -5.31
N LEU A 218 -13.49 7.99 -5.16
CA LEU A 218 -13.51 7.06 -4.01
C LEU A 218 -13.05 7.70 -2.71
N ILE A 219 -12.09 8.64 -2.75
CA ILE A 219 -11.60 9.30 -1.53
C ILE A 219 -12.66 10.18 -0.85
N LYS A 220 -13.68 10.61 -1.60
CA LYS A 220 -14.81 11.40 -1.08
C LYS A 220 -15.92 10.55 -0.49
N GLN A 221 -15.83 9.24 -0.65
CA GLN A 221 -16.82 8.29 -0.15
C GLN A 221 -16.27 7.65 1.11
N PRO A 222 -16.96 7.75 2.26
CA PRO A 222 -16.51 7.13 3.49
C PRO A 222 -16.66 5.61 3.41
N LEU A 223 -15.82 4.91 4.18
CA LEU A 223 -16.06 3.51 4.53
C LEU A 223 -17.16 3.41 5.59
N GLN A 224 -17.67 2.20 5.79
CA GLN A 224 -18.49 1.91 6.95
C GLN A 224 -17.67 2.07 8.25
N ASP A 225 -18.33 2.54 9.30
CA ASP A 225 -17.72 2.75 10.61
C ASP A 225 -17.05 1.48 11.14
N GLY A 226 -15.91 1.66 11.83
CA GLY A 226 -15.19 0.56 12.47
C GLY A 226 -14.38 -0.32 11.51
N CYS A 227 -14.26 0.04 10.22
CA CYS A 227 -13.38 -0.68 9.28
C CYS A 227 -11.96 -0.85 9.84
N TRP A 228 -11.41 0.20 10.45
CA TRP A 228 -10.07 0.20 11.02
C TRP A 228 -10.06 0.20 12.55
N GLN A 229 -11.15 -0.25 13.17
CA GLN A 229 -11.12 -0.49 14.60
C GLN A 229 -10.26 -1.73 14.87
N GLN A 230 -9.33 -1.60 15.81
CA GLN A 230 -8.48 -2.70 16.25
C GLN A 230 -9.33 -3.92 16.64
N ARG A 231 -9.29 -4.98 15.82
CA ARG A 231 -10.09 -6.21 16.05
C ARG A 231 -9.48 -7.47 15.46
N ARG A 232 -9.93 -8.63 15.96
CA ARG A 232 -9.79 -9.91 15.26
C ARG A 232 -10.87 -10.03 14.18
N ILE A 233 -10.52 -10.62 13.04
CA ILE A 233 -11.43 -10.87 11.92
C ILE A 233 -11.33 -12.32 11.44
N SER A 234 -12.34 -12.75 10.69
CA SER A 234 -12.35 -14.02 9.97
C SER A 234 -12.40 -13.79 8.46
N LEU A 235 -11.81 -14.69 7.70
CA LEU A 235 -11.92 -14.70 6.24
C LEU A 235 -13.34 -14.98 5.76
#